data_AF-A0A7J7GX04-F1
#
_entry.id   AF-A0A7J7GX04-F1
#
_cell.length_a   1.000
_cell.length_b   1.000
_cell.length_c   1.000
_cell.angle_alpha   90.00
_cell.angle_beta   90.00
_cell.angle_gamma   90.00
#
_symmetry.space_group_name_H-M   'P 1'
#
loop_
_entity.id
_entity.type
_entity.pdbx_description
1 polymer ?
#
loop_
_entity_poly.entity_id
_entity_poly.type
_entity_poly.pdbx_seq_one_letter_code
_entity_poly.pdbx_strand_id
1 'polypeptide(L)'
;MAGKTESILHRCESLLPIAEDINLVNRIINAIASNACKEQLTSGLSKLEHNFPSKPETETPSDWWGKSLTVLNLDFFQRVLYAVKSKGLKQDIIIRILINYAHNSLQGLVAVRDPQLVNGGFLDMELQKKKRAIIEAIIGLLPTQSRKSAVPMAFLSRLLKFAIAASASTPYRSDLERWIGLQLDQVILEDLLIPANYHGNNHSPMYDTDSILRIFSIFLNLDEDDDEDNHLRDESEMVYNFDSPGSPKQSSILNASKLLDNCLAEVALDSNLTPSKFAALAKLLPDHARIVNDGLYRAVDIFLKVHPNMKDSEHYRLCKTIDCQKLSQEACSHAAQNERLPVQMAVQVLYFEQIRLRNAMNGGHNQLFFGSVNGQFPQRSGSGAGSGCISPRDNYASVRRENRELKLEVARMRMRLTNLEKDHVSMKQELRVKSHPANKLFRSFTKKLRKLNALFGIKDMKPIGGKANSETWILFQKRRRHSVS
;
A
#
# COMPACT_ATOMS: atom_id res chain seq x y z
N MET A 1 -27.86 35.76 -3.80
CA MET A 1 -27.04 36.73 -3.01
C MET A 1 -25.58 36.33 -2.93
N ALA A 2 -25.30 35.03 -2.98
CA ALA A 2 -24.02 34.51 -2.57
C ALA A 2 -22.86 34.93 -3.50
N GLY A 3 -22.96 34.79 -4.84
CA GLY A 3 -21.99 35.28 -5.85
C GLY A 3 -21.55 36.76 -5.77
N LYS A 4 -22.32 37.62 -5.07
CA LYS A 4 -21.93 39.02 -4.83
C LYS A 4 -20.84 39.13 -3.76
N THR A 5 -20.79 38.20 -2.81
CA THR A 5 -19.87 38.24 -1.67
C THR A 5 -18.45 37.85 -2.06
N GLU A 6 -18.27 36.88 -2.97
CA GLU A 6 -16.95 36.47 -3.48
C GLU A 6 -16.39 37.49 -4.47
N SER A 7 -17.23 38.14 -5.27
CA SER A 7 -16.78 39.25 -6.14
C SER A 7 -16.36 40.48 -5.34
N ILE A 8 -17.00 40.75 -4.21
CA ILE A 8 -16.53 41.75 -3.23
C ILE A 8 -15.19 41.31 -2.63
N LEU A 9 -15.02 40.02 -2.29
CA LEU A 9 -13.75 39.49 -1.79
C LEU A 9 -12.61 39.65 -2.79
N HIS A 10 -12.84 39.30 -4.06
CA HIS A 10 -11.88 39.51 -5.15
C HIS A 10 -11.52 41.00 -5.29
N ARG A 11 -12.49 41.92 -5.13
CA ARG A 11 -12.23 43.35 -5.18
C ARG A 11 -11.52 43.89 -3.93
N CYS A 12 -11.58 43.19 -2.81
CA CYS A 12 -10.78 43.50 -1.63
C CYS A 12 -9.28 43.24 -1.88
N GLU A 13 -8.92 42.35 -2.81
CA GLU A 13 -7.52 42.10 -3.16
C GLU A 13 -6.83 43.37 -3.69
N SER A 14 -7.53 44.19 -4.48
CA SER A 14 -7.01 45.48 -4.97
C SER A 14 -7.01 46.61 -3.93
N LEU A 15 -7.58 46.37 -2.75
CA LEU A 15 -7.75 47.36 -1.68
C LEU A 15 -6.88 47.06 -0.46
N LEU A 16 -5.94 46.10 -0.58
CA LEU A 16 -4.94 45.83 0.45
C LEU A 16 -3.94 47.00 0.56
N PRO A 17 -3.51 47.38 1.78
CA PRO A 17 -3.80 46.74 3.08
C PRO A 17 -5.08 47.25 3.79
N ILE A 18 -5.70 48.33 3.31
CA ILE A 18 -6.80 49.03 3.99
C ILE A 18 -7.98 48.09 4.32
N ALA A 19 -8.30 47.16 3.42
CA ALA A 19 -9.36 46.17 3.63
C ALA A 19 -9.08 45.20 4.79
N GLU A 20 -7.81 44.91 5.09
CA GLU A 20 -7.41 44.11 6.26
C GLU A 20 -7.49 44.94 7.54
N ASP A 21 -7.06 46.20 7.52
CA ASP A 21 -7.08 47.10 8.69
C ASP A 21 -8.50 47.30 9.24
N ILE A 22 -9.50 47.38 8.36
CA ILE A 22 -10.93 47.49 8.75
C ILE A 22 -11.59 46.12 9.02
N ASN A 23 -10.82 45.03 9.00
CA ASN A 23 -11.25 43.66 9.22
C ASN A 23 -12.38 43.20 8.26
N LEU A 24 -12.47 43.80 7.07
CA LEU A 24 -13.50 43.52 6.08
C LEU A 24 -13.29 42.14 5.45
N VAL A 25 -12.04 41.79 5.16
CA VAL A 25 -11.65 40.49 4.58
C VAL A 25 -12.15 39.32 5.43
N ASN A 26 -11.87 39.33 6.74
CA ASN A 26 -12.30 38.24 7.64
C ASN A 26 -13.82 38.18 7.81
N ARG A 27 -14.51 39.34 7.81
CA ARG A 27 -15.98 39.38 7.86
C ARG A 27 -16.59 38.73 6.62
N ILE A 28 -16.07 39.03 5.44
CA ILE A 28 -16.52 38.44 4.18
C ILE A 28 -16.24 36.94 4.16
N ILE A 29 -15.03 36.50 4.53
CA ILE A 29 -14.67 35.08 4.59
C ILE A 29 -15.60 34.30 5.52
N ASN A 30 -15.90 34.85 6.70
CA ASN A 30 -16.84 34.24 7.64
C ASN A 30 -18.28 34.19 7.12
N ALA A 31 -18.71 35.21 6.37
CA ALA A 31 -20.01 35.23 5.72
C ALA A 31 -20.12 34.16 4.63
N ILE A 32 -19.10 34.05 3.77
CA ILE A 32 -18.96 33.01 2.74
C ILE A 32 -19.04 31.63 3.39
N ALA A 33 -18.21 31.36 4.42
CA ALA A 33 -18.18 30.06 5.09
C ALA A 33 -19.52 29.71 5.76
N SER A 34 -20.16 30.69 6.40
CA SER A 34 -21.47 30.49 7.04
C SER A 34 -22.58 30.24 6.03
N ASN A 35 -22.55 30.93 4.88
CA ASN A 35 -23.53 30.72 3.83
C ASN A 35 -23.33 29.36 3.12
N ALA A 36 -22.09 28.94 2.88
CA ALA A 36 -21.78 27.62 2.33
C ALA A 36 -22.32 26.47 3.19
N CYS A 37 -22.15 26.59 4.52
CA CYS A 37 -22.68 25.58 5.44
C CYS A 37 -24.21 25.60 5.52
N LYS A 38 -24.85 26.77 5.48
CA LYS A 38 -26.31 26.88 5.42
C LYS A 38 -26.87 26.21 4.17
N GLU A 39 -26.27 26.47 3.00
CA GLU A 39 -26.72 25.87 1.73
C GLU A 39 -26.52 24.35 1.69
N GLN A 40 -25.43 23.84 2.29
CA GLN A 40 -25.24 22.41 2.46
C GLN A 40 -26.37 21.77 3.28
N LEU A 41 -26.81 22.43 4.35
CA LEU A 41 -27.91 21.94 5.19
C LEU A 41 -29.24 21.99 4.44
N THR A 42 -29.55 23.10 3.77
CA THR A 42 -30.78 23.24 2.99
C THR A 42 -30.87 22.23 1.84
N SER A 43 -29.77 21.98 1.13
CA SER A 43 -29.71 20.98 0.06
C SER A 43 -29.72 19.54 0.58
N GLY A 44 -29.22 19.30 1.79
CA GLY A 44 -29.35 18.01 2.48
C GLY A 44 -30.79 17.71 2.88
N LEU A 45 -31.52 18.72 3.37
CA LEU A 45 -32.92 18.61 3.78
C LEU A 45 -33.85 18.39 2.59
N SER A 46 -33.66 19.12 1.49
CA SER A 46 -34.47 18.93 0.27
C SER A 46 -34.29 17.55 -0.36
N LYS A 47 -33.07 16.97 -0.28
CA LYS A 47 -32.83 15.58 -0.70
C LYS A 47 -33.52 14.55 0.19
N LEU A 48 -33.80 14.86 1.45
CA LEU A 48 -34.52 13.99 2.36
C LEU A 48 -36.04 14.05 2.12
N GLU A 49 -36.55 15.21 1.71
CA GLU A 49 -37.97 15.44 1.40
C GLU A 49 -38.39 14.87 0.03
N HIS A 50 -37.45 14.71 -0.91
CA HIS A 50 -37.72 14.17 -2.25
C HIS A 50 -37.32 12.68 -2.39
N ASN A 51 -38.10 11.78 -1.79
CA ASN A 51 -38.12 10.33 -2.13
C ASN A 51 -39.03 10.01 -3.34
N PHE A 52 -39.22 10.95 -4.27
CA PHE A 52 -39.96 10.74 -5.52
C PHE A 52 -39.12 11.20 -6.72
N PRO A 53 -39.07 10.44 -7.83
CA PRO A 53 -38.22 10.76 -8.96
C PRO A 53 -38.84 11.92 -9.74
N SER A 54 -38.21 13.09 -9.70
CA SER A 54 -38.48 14.17 -10.65
C SER A 54 -37.21 14.55 -11.42
N LYS A 55 -37.45 15.02 -12.65
CA LYS A 55 -36.54 15.15 -13.80
C LYS A 55 -35.20 15.86 -13.53
N PRO A 56 -34.17 15.55 -14.34
CA PRO A 56 -32.93 16.30 -14.37
C PRO A 56 -33.20 17.64 -15.06
N GLU A 57 -32.76 18.75 -14.46
CA GLU A 57 -32.36 20.02 -15.11
C GLU A 57 -32.65 21.20 -14.19
N THR A 58 -31.66 21.53 -13.35
CA THR A 58 -31.12 22.88 -13.17
C THR A 58 -29.83 22.74 -12.36
N GLU A 59 -28.80 23.54 -12.67
CA GLU A 59 -27.48 23.51 -12.03
C GLU A 59 -27.61 23.25 -10.52
N THR A 60 -26.87 22.26 -10.01
CA THR A 60 -26.98 21.97 -8.59
C THR A 60 -26.56 23.21 -7.81
N PRO A 61 -27.22 23.56 -6.69
CA PRO A 61 -26.81 24.68 -5.83
C PRO A 61 -25.34 24.59 -5.35
N SER A 62 -24.67 23.45 -5.57
CA SER A 62 -23.27 23.23 -5.27
C SER A 62 -22.30 23.77 -6.34
N ASP A 63 -22.74 24.02 -7.58
CA ASP A 63 -21.85 24.33 -8.71
C ASP A 63 -21.41 25.81 -8.77
N TRP A 64 -22.15 26.71 -8.13
CA TRP A 64 -21.87 28.15 -8.21
C TRP A 64 -20.66 28.57 -7.36
N TRP A 65 -20.46 27.98 -6.17
CA TRP A 65 -19.29 28.26 -5.31
C TRP A 65 -17.98 27.93 -6.01
N GLY A 66 -17.94 26.81 -6.73
CA GLY A 66 -16.74 26.36 -7.43
C GLY A 66 -16.23 27.42 -8.41
N LYS A 67 -17.12 27.97 -9.24
CA LYS A 67 -16.79 28.96 -10.29
C LYS A 67 -16.45 30.35 -9.73
N SER A 68 -16.99 30.73 -8.57
CA SER A 68 -16.71 32.03 -7.95
C SER A 68 -15.38 32.05 -7.20
N LEU A 69 -14.99 30.93 -6.58
CA LEU A 69 -13.74 30.83 -5.82
C LEU A 69 -12.49 30.67 -6.69
N THR A 70 -12.64 30.26 -7.95
CA THR A 70 -11.51 30.10 -8.89
C THR A 70 -10.82 31.40 -9.29
N VAL A 71 -11.46 32.55 -9.07
CA VAL A 71 -10.93 33.88 -9.42
C VAL A 71 -10.02 34.44 -8.32
N LEU A 72 -10.13 33.91 -7.09
CA LEU A 72 -9.37 34.38 -5.95
C LEU A 72 -7.88 34.03 -6.06
N ASN A 73 -7.04 34.92 -5.54
CA ASN A 73 -5.63 34.59 -5.36
C ASN A 73 -5.44 33.47 -4.31
N LEU A 74 -4.23 32.91 -4.26
CA LEU A 74 -3.93 31.73 -3.43
C LEU A 74 -4.16 31.97 -1.94
N ASP A 75 -3.79 33.13 -1.41
CA ASP A 75 -3.91 33.46 0.01
C ASP A 75 -5.38 33.57 0.43
N PHE A 76 -6.19 34.31 -0.32
CA PHE A 76 -7.62 34.44 -0.05
C PHE A 76 -8.34 33.10 -0.21
N PHE A 77 -7.99 32.31 -1.23
CA PHE A 77 -8.53 30.98 -1.42
C PHE A 77 -8.24 30.06 -0.22
N GLN A 78 -6.99 30.03 0.27
CA GLN A 78 -6.60 29.25 1.45
C GLN A 78 -7.41 29.68 2.68
N ARG A 79 -7.49 30.98 2.97
CA ARG A 79 -8.24 31.49 4.12
C ARG A 79 -9.73 31.14 4.04
N VAL A 80 -10.35 31.25 2.86
CA VAL A 80 -11.73 30.81 2.63
C VAL A 80 -11.89 29.32 2.90
N LEU A 81 -11.00 28.49 2.35
CA LEU A 81 -11.09 27.05 2.50
C LEU A 81 -10.91 26.59 3.96
N TYR A 82 -9.99 27.22 4.70
CA TYR A 82 -9.84 26.98 6.14
C TYR A 82 -11.09 27.37 6.92
N ALA A 83 -11.70 28.53 6.64
CA ALA A 83 -12.92 28.97 7.29
C ALA A 83 -14.08 28.00 7.01
N VAL A 84 -14.24 27.58 5.75
CA VAL A 84 -15.26 26.62 5.33
C VAL A 84 -15.06 25.25 5.99
N LYS A 85 -13.81 24.77 6.07
CA LYS A 85 -13.47 23.51 6.76
C LYS A 85 -13.78 23.60 8.27
N SER A 86 -13.46 24.72 8.92
CA SER A 86 -13.73 24.94 10.34
C SER A 86 -15.23 24.96 10.68
N LYS A 87 -16.08 25.29 9.70
CA LYS A 87 -17.55 25.33 9.84
C LYS A 87 -18.22 23.99 9.55
N GLY A 88 -17.46 22.96 9.18
CA GLY A 88 -17.96 21.59 9.00
C GLY A 88 -18.54 21.29 7.61
N LEU A 89 -18.05 21.95 6.57
CA LEU A 89 -18.39 21.56 5.20
C LEU A 89 -17.92 20.13 4.90
N LYS A 90 -18.74 19.35 4.19
CA LYS A 90 -18.42 17.96 3.86
C LYS A 90 -17.18 17.86 2.99
N GLN A 91 -16.43 16.78 3.20
CA GLN A 91 -15.17 16.51 2.54
C GLN A 91 -15.31 16.43 1.00
N ASP A 92 -16.41 15.86 0.49
CA ASP A 92 -16.66 15.74 -0.95
C ASP A 92 -16.81 17.11 -1.62
N ILE A 93 -17.46 18.07 -0.96
CA ILE A 93 -17.62 19.44 -1.47
C ILE A 93 -16.28 20.17 -1.44
N ILE A 94 -15.51 20.02 -0.35
CA ILE A 94 -14.15 20.59 -0.26
C ILE A 94 -13.26 20.08 -1.41
N ILE A 95 -13.30 18.77 -1.69
CA ILE A 95 -12.56 18.16 -2.80
C ILE A 95 -12.99 18.76 -4.14
N ARG A 96 -14.31 18.93 -4.38
CA ARG A 96 -14.82 19.55 -5.61
C ARG A 96 -14.33 20.99 -5.79
N ILE A 97 -14.35 21.80 -4.72
CA ILE A 97 -13.84 23.18 -4.73
C ILE A 97 -12.34 23.18 -5.08
N LEU A 98 -11.55 22.30 -4.45
CA LEU A 98 -10.12 22.16 -4.71
C LEU A 98 -9.83 21.75 -6.16
N ILE A 99 -10.58 20.77 -6.68
CA ILE A 99 -10.45 20.31 -8.07
C ILE A 99 -10.74 21.48 -9.02
N ASN A 100 -11.82 22.23 -8.81
CA ASN A 100 -12.17 23.35 -9.67
C ASN A 100 -11.13 24.47 -9.63
N TYR A 101 -10.63 24.81 -8.42
CA TYR A 101 -9.55 25.76 -8.23
C TYR A 101 -8.26 25.33 -8.95
N ALA A 102 -7.85 24.07 -8.77
CA ALA A 102 -6.70 23.49 -9.44
C ALA A 102 -6.86 23.52 -10.96
N HIS A 103 -8.04 23.18 -11.48
CA HIS A 103 -8.30 23.23 -12.91
C HIS A 103 -8.14 24.64 -13.47
N ASN A 104 -8.75 25.66 -12.87
CA ASN A 104 -8.63 27.03 -13.37
C ASN A 104 -7.19 27.58 -13.24
N SER A 105 -6.58 27.38 -12.07
CA SER A 105 -5.25 27.90 -11.77
C SER A 105 -4.13 27.18 -12.51
N LEU A 106 -4.31 25.91 -12.92
CA LEU A 106 -3.29 25.15 -13.65
C LEU A 106 -3.55 25.13 -15.17
N GLN A 107 -4.80 25.08 -15.65
CA GLN A 107 -5.10 25.09 -17.10
C GLN A 107 -4.76 26.42 -17.77
N GLY A 108 -5.03 27.55 -17.11
CA GLY A 108 -4.64 28.89 -17.61
C GLY A 108 -3.13 29.07 -17.79
N LEU A 109 -2.33 28.12 -17.31
CA LEU A 109 -0.88 28.19 -17.25
C LEU A 109 -0.16 27.05 -18.02
N VAL A 110 -0.91 26.11 -18.60
CA VAL A 110 -0.43 25.00 -19.44
C VAL A 110 -0.56 25.32 -20.94
N ALA A 111 -1.42 26.26 -21.33
CA ALA A 111 -1.59 26.72 -22.72
C ALA A 111 -0.35 27.41 -23.32
N VAL A 112 0.73 27.59 -22.54
CA VAL A 112 2.03 28.14 -22.99
C VAL A 112 3.08 27.02 -23.14
N ARG A 113 2.65 25.80 -23.51
CA ARG A 113 3.57 24.76 -24.00
C ARG A 113 3.51 24.71 -25.52
N ASP A 114 3.86 25.82 -26.16
CA ASP A 114 4.40 25.76 -27.52
C ASP A 114 5.91 25.49 -27.39
N PRO A 115 6.46 24.37 -27.91
CA PRO A 115 7.86 23.98 -27.69
C PRO A 115 8.91 24.86 -28.38
N GLN A 116 8.55 26.04 -28.88
CA GLN A 116 9.39 26.85 -29.77
C GLN A 116 9.77 28.24 -29.21
N LEU A 117 9.46 28.58 -27.96
CA LEU A 117 9.93 29.84 -27.37
C LEU A 117 10.94 29.61 -26.26
N VAL A 118 12.18 29.33 -26.69
CA VAL A 118 13.39 29.43 -25.87
C VAL A 118 13.58 30.92 -25.53
N ASN A 119 12.96 31.38 -24.45
CA ASN A 119 13.41 32.60 -23.80
C ASN A 119 13.24 32.44 -22.29
N GLY A 120 14.30 31.91 -21.65
CA GLY A 120 14.44 31.76 -20.21
C GLY A 120 14.53 33.11 -19.51
N GLY A 121 13.44 33.86 -19.52
CA GLY A 121 13.29 35.13 -18.82
C GLY A 121 13.00 34.92 -17.33
N PHE A 122 13.41 35.89 -16.51
CA PHE A 122 13.07 35.99 -15.09
C PHE A 122 11.57 35.79 -14.80
N LEU A 123 10.70 36.23 -15.71
CA LEU A 123 9.24 36.07 -15.64
C LEU A 123 8.79 34.61 -15.71
N ASP A 124 9.49 33.74 -16.45
CA ASP A 124 9.18 32.30 -16.47
C ASP A 124 9.53 31.66 -15.12
N MET A 125 10.67 32.02 -14.53
CA MET A 125 11.05 31.51 -13.19
C MET A 125 10.06 31.94 -12.10
N GLU A 126 9.57 33.19 -12.14
CA GLU A 126 8.56 33.67 -11.21
C GLU A 126 7.20 32.97 -11.40
N LEU A 127 6.82 32.74 -12.66
CA LEU A 127 5.63 31.98 -13.01
C LEU A 127 5.71 30.52 -12.51
N GLN A 128 6.87 29.88 -12.66
CA GLN A 128 7.13 28.52 -12.15
C GLN A 128 7.09 28.47 -10.62
N LYS A 129 7.65 29.47 -9.93
CA LYS A 129 7.53 29.57 -8.46
C LYS A 129 6.07 29.71 -8.02
N LYS A 130 5.29 30.53 -8.72
CA LYS A 130 3.85 30.68 -8.47
C LYS A 130 3.09 29.37 -8.72
N LYS A 131 3.37 28.66 -9.82
CA LYS A 131 2.82 27.32 -10.12
C LYS A 131 3.10 26.34 -8.98
N ARG A 132 4.36 26.26 -8.56
CA ARG A 132 4.79 25.40 -7.45
C ARG A 132 4.05 25.73 -6.16
N ALA A 133 3.97 27.01 -5.78
CA ALA A 133 3.27 27.43 -4.58
C ALA A 133 1.78 27.03 -4.61
N ILE A 134 1.10 27.20 -5.75
CA ILE A 134 -0.30 26.79 -5.93
C ILE A 134 -0.45 25.28 -5.76
N ILE A 135 0.40 24.48 -6.41
CA ILE A 135 0.36 23.02 -6.34
C ILE A 135 0.58 22.54 -4.90
N GLU A 136 1.63 23.03 -4.24
CA GLU A 136 1.97 22.66 -2.86
C GLU A 136 0.85 23.06 -1.88
N ALA A 137 0.24 24.23 -2.08
CA ALA A 137 -0.91 24.66 -1.30
C ALA A 137 -2.13 23.76 -1.52
N ILE A 138 -2.47 23.40 -2.77
CA ILE A 138 -3.59 22.49 -3.07
C ILE A 138 -3.35 21.13 -2.40
N ILE A 139 -2.13 20.59 -2.50
CA ILE A 139 -1.78 19.31 -1.86
C ILE A 139 -1.91 19.39 -0.35
N GLY A 140 -1.42 20.47 0.27
CA GLY A 140 -1.55 20.69 1.72
C GLY A 140 -2.98 20.91 2.22
N LEU A 141 -3.89 21.33 1.34
CA LEU A 141 -5.30 21.54 1.65
C LEU A 141 -6.17 20.30 1.44
N LEU A 142 -5.65 19.27 0.75
CA LEU A 142 -6.40 18.05 0.52
C LEU A 142 -6.73 17.34 1.85
N PRO A 143 -7.88 16.62 1.92
CA PRO A 143 -8.29 15.91 3.13
C PRO A 143 -7.33 14.80 3.58
N THR A 144 -7.60 14.15 4.72
CA THR A 144 -6.73 13.07 5.23
C THR A 144 -6.63 11.89 4.26
N GLN A 145 -5.40 11.40 4.09
CA GLN A 145 -5.06 10.27 3.22
C GLN A 145 -5.79 9.01 3.71
N SER A 146 -6.57 8.35 2.87
CA SER A 146 -7.19 7.07 3.21
C SER A 146 -7.48 6.22 1.97
N ARG A 147 -7.59 4.90 2.15
CA ARG A 147 -7.98 3.97 1.06
C ARG A 147 -9.37 4.26 0.50
N LYS A 148 -10.27 4.83 1.32
CA LYS A 148 -11.64 5.23 0.97
C LYS A 148 -11.75 6.72 0.66
N SER A 149 -10.65 7.34 0.19
CA SER A 149 -10.66 8.75 -0.18
C SER A 149 -11.67 9.01 -1.30
N ALA A 150 -12.45 10.09 -1.16
CA ALA A 150 -13.38 10.56 -2.17
C ALA A 150 -12.69 11.33 -3.32
N VAL A 151 -11.35 11.45 -3.28
CA VAL A 151 -10.60 12.17 -4.31
C VAL A 151 -10.42 11.28 -5.54
N PRO A 152 -10.82 11.73 -6.75
CA PRO A 152 -10.65 10.94 -7.97
C PRO A 152 -9.18 10.65 -8.30
N MET A 153 -8.88 9.42 -8.73
CA MET A 153 -7.52 8.99 -9.04
C MET A 153 -6.85 9.81 -10.16
N ALA A 154 -7.60 10.09 -11.22
CA ALA A 154 -7.14 10.93 -12.32
C ALA A 154 -6.73 12.34 -11.87
N PHE A 155 -7.37 12.88 -10.81
CA PHE A 155 -6.97 14.17 -10.26
C PHE A 155 -5.64 14.07 -9.50
N LEU A 156 -5.45 13.03 -8.68
CA LEU A 156 -4.19 12.80 -7.96
C LEU A 156 -3.02 12.55 -8.91
N SER A 157 -3.21 11.72 -9.93
CA SER A 157 -2.23 11.49 -10.98
C SER A 157 -1.85 12.78 -11.67
N ARG A 158 -2.85 13.57 -12.09
CA ARG A 158 -2.62 14.86 -12.76
C ARG A 158 -1.88 15.83 -11.85
N LEU A 159 -2.23 15.89 -10.57
CA LEU A 159 -1.56 16.74 -9.60
C LEU A 159 -0.11 16.32 -9.36
N LEU A 160 0.19 15.02 -9.36
CA LEU A 160 1.56 14.49 -9.28
C LEU A 160 2.37 14.84 -10.53
N LYS A 161 1.77 14.70 -11.73
CA LYS A 161 2.38 15.11 -13.00
C LYS A 161 2.71 16.61 -12.98
N PHE A 162 1.80 17.46 -12.49
CA PHE A 162 2.06 18.88 -12.32
C PHE A 162 3.13 19.18 -11.27
N ALA A 163 3.12 18.47 -10.14
CA ALA A 163 4.11 18.64 -9.08
C ALA A 163 5.54 18.30 -9.57
N ILE A 164 5.68 17.25 -10.37
CA ILE A 164 6.97 16.88 -10.99
C ILE A 164 7.39 17.92 -12.03
N ALA A 165 6.47 18.32 -12.93
CA ALA A 165 6.77 19.32 -13.96
C ALA A 165 7.15 20.69 -13.36
N ALA A 166 6.52 21.10 -12.26
CA ALA A 166 6.81 22.35 -11.56
C ALA A 166 7.98 22.24 -10.56
N SER A 167 8.63 21.07 -10.46
CA SER A 167 9.71 20.81 -9.48
C SER A 167 9.29 21.17 -8.04
N ALA A 168 8.11 20.71 -7.64
CA ALA A 168 7.59 20.86 -6.28
C ALA A 168 8.47 20.13 -5.26
N SER A 169 8.37 20.55 -4.00
CA SER A 169 9.16 19.98 -2.90
C SER A 169 8.87 18.49 -2.73
N THR A 170 9.91 17.73 -2.36
CA THR A 170 9.82 16.28 -2.10
C THR A 170 8.65 15.85 -1.20
N PRO A 171 8.34 16.49 -0.05
CA PRO A 171 7.24 16.03 0.81
C PRO A 171 5.89 15.97 0.08
N TYR A 172 5.54 17.01 -0.67
CA TYR A 172 4.27 17.06 -1.40
C TYR A 172 4.18 16.01 -2.51
N ARG A 173 5.31 15.71 -3.17
CA ARG A 173 5.38 14.62 -4.16
C ARG A 173 5.20 13.26 -3.49
N SER A 174 5.93 13.01 -2.40
CA SER A 174 5.85 11.75 -1.65
C SER A 174 4.48 11.54 -1.04
N ASP A 175 3.79 12.59 -0.61
CA ASP A 175 2.40 12.53 -0.15
C ASP A 175 1.46 12.07 -1.27
N LEU A 176 1.58 12.62 -2.48
CA LEU A 176 0.78 12.18 -3.63
C LEU A 176 1.09 10.74 -4.04
N GLU A 177 2.37 10.37 -4.10
CA GLU A 177 2.78 8.98 -4.36
C GLU A 177 2.20 8.01 -3.33
N ARG A 178 2.15 8.43 -2.06
CA ARG A 178 1.52 7.66 -0.98
C ARG A 178 0.02 7.49 -1.18
N TRP A 179 -0.69 8.52 -1.59
CA TRP A 179 -2.13 8.44 -1.86
C TRP A 179 -2.44 7.50 -3.01
N ILE A 180 -1.71 7.64 -4.11
CA ILE A 180 -1.87 6.76 -5.27
C ILE A 180 -1.53 5.32 -4.87
N GLY A 181 -0.48 5.11 -4.06
CA GLY A 181 -0.14 3.79 -3.53
C GLY A 181 -1.22 3.18 -2.64
N LEU A 182 -1.95 3.98 -1.85
CA LEU A 182 -3.06 3.52 -1.00
C LEU A 182 -4.28 3.06 -1.80
N GLN A 183 -4.46 3.57 -3.02
CA GLN A 183 -5.62 3.32 -3.89
C GLN A 183 -5.19 2.75 -5.26
N LEU A 184 -4.09 2.00 -5.28
CA LEU A 184 -3.51 1.46 -6.52
C LEU A 184 -4.46 0.50 -7.25
N ASP A 185 -5.43 -0.07 -6.54
CA ASP A 185 -6.48 -0.94 -7.08
C ASP A 185 -7.43 -0.22 -8.06
N GLN A 186 -7.51 1.11 -8.00
CA GLN A 186 -8.35 1.95 -8.85
C GLN A 186 -7.55 2.68 -9.95
N VAL A 187 -6.23 2.47 -10.01
CA VAL A 187 -5.34 3.17 -10.95
C VAL A 187 -5.41 2.51 -12.33
N ILE A 188 -5.62 3.34 -13.35
CA ILE A 188 -5.45 2.96 -14.75
C ILE A 188 -4.03 3.24 -15.24
N LEU A 189 -3.63 2.60 -16.34
CA LEU A 189 -2.27 2.70 -16.87
C LEU A 189 -1.87 4.15 -17.17
N GLU A 190 -2.76 4.93 -17.78
CA GLU A 190 -2.53 6.32 -18.18
C GLU A 190 -2.27 7.23 -16.97
N ASP A 191 -2.92 6.93 -15.84
CA ASP A 191 -2.74 7.66 -14.59
C ASP A 191 -1.41 7.31 -13.90
N LEU A 192 -0.89 6.10 -14.11
CA LEU A 192 0.40 5.67 -13.57
C LEU A 192 1.59 6.21 -14.39
N LEU A 193 1.43 6.39 -15.71
CA LEU A 193 2.48 6.87 -16.60
C LEU A 193 2.74 8.37 -16.38
N ILE A 194 3.73 8.66 -15.54
CA ILE A 194 4.16 10.02 -15.20
C ILE A 194 5.31 10.44 -16.14
N PRO A 195 5.17 11.50 -16.94
CA PRO A 195 6.26 11.99 -17.77
C PRO A 195 7.44 12.44 -16.92
N ALA A 196 8.66 12.11 -17.34
CA ALA A 196 9.86 12.67 -16.72
C ALA A 196 9.97 14.18 -17.05
N ASN A 197 10.68 14.92 -16.19
CA ASN A 197 10.89 16.35 -16.46
C ASN A 197 11.99 16.52 -17.53
N TYR A 198 11.60 16.94 -18.73
CA TYR A 198 12.51 17.20 -19.84
C TYR A 198 13.24 18.54 -19.60
N HIS A 199 14.40 18.49 -18.97
CA HIS A 199 15.27 19.67 -18.82
C HIS A 199 16.08 19.97 -20.11
N GLY A 200 15.49 19.76 -21.29
CA GLY A 200 16.14 20.04 -22.58
C GLY A 200 17.22 19.04 -23.01
N ASN A 201 17.38 17.91 -22.32
CA ASN A 201 18.30 16.85 -22.72
C ASN A 201 17.54 15.68 -23.37
N ASN A 202 17.82 15.44 -24.66
CA ASN A 202 17.24 14.37 -25.48
C ASN A 202 17.56 12.95 -24.97
N HIS A 203 18.48 12.81 -24.00
CA HIS A 203 18.85 11.54 -23.37
C HIS A 203 18.09 11.22 -22.08
N SER A 204 17.03 11.99 -21.76
CA SER A 204 16.24 11.74 -20.55
C SER A 204 15.20 10.65 -20.83
N PRO A 205 14.93 9.76 -19.86
CA PRO A 205 13.87 8.77 -20.01
C PRO A 205 12.52 9.47 -20.18
N MET A 206 11.60 8.87 -20.92
CA MET A 206 10.28 9.44 -21.20
C MET A 206 9.40 9.50 -19.95
N TYR A 207 9.55 8.53 -19.06
CA TYR A 207 8.73 8.36 -17.87
C TYR A 207 9.55 8.38 -16.57
N ASP A 208 8.98 8.94 -15.51
CA ASP A 208 9.53 8.91 -14.15
C ASP A 208 9.27 7.54 -13.49
N THR A 209 10.17 6.61 -13.79
CA THR A 209 10.17 5.25 -13.22
C THR A 209 10.43 5.22 -11.70
N ASP A 210 11.06 6.25 -11.13
CA ASP A 210 11.34 6.30 -9.70
C ASP A 210 10.06 6.57 -8.90
N SER A 211 9.17 7.41 -9.42
CA SER A 211 7.82 7.63 -8.84
C SER A 211 6.97 6.36 -8.88
N ILE A 212 7.01 5.60 -9.99
CA ILE A 212 6.31 4.31 -10.13
C ILE A 212 6.82 3.31 -9.09
N LEU A 213 8.15 3.18 -8.94
CA LEU A 213 8.76 2.34 -7.92
C LEU A 213 8.28 2.68 -6.50
N ARG A 214 8.22 3.97 -6.15
CA ARG A 214 7.75 4.43 -4.84
C ARG A 214 6.28 4.12 -4.61
N ILE A 215 5.41 4.40 -5.58
CA ILE A 215 3.96 4.11 -5.50
C ILE A 215 3.71 2.64 -5.20
N PHE A 216 4.33 1.73 -5.96
CA PHE A 216 4.19 0.30 -5.74
C PHE A 216 4.84 -0.17 -4.44
N SER A 217 5.98 0.40 -4.06
CA SER A 217 6.60 0.09 -2.75
C SER A 217 5.67 0.47 -1.61
N ILE A 218 4.96 1.59 -1.70
CA ILE A 218 3.97 2.00 -0.70
C ILE A 218 2.83 0.98 -0.67
N PHE A 219 2.27 0.62 -1.83
CA PHE A 219 1.20 -0.37 -1.94
C PHE A 219 1.56 -1.72 -1.29
N LEU A 220 2.79 -2.21 -1.51
CA LEU A 220 3.26 -3.48 -0.97
C LEU A 220 3.55 -3.46 0.54
N ASN A 221 3.83 -2.29 1.10
CA ASN A 221 4.13 -2.10 2.53
C ASN A 221 2.90 -1.65 3.34
N LEU A 222 1.69 -1.72 2.78
CA LEU A 222 0.49 -1.37 3.54
C LEU A 222 0.16 -2.49 4.53
N ASP A 223 0.37 -2.24 5.82
CA ASP A 223 0.00 -3.17 6.90
C ASP A 223 -1.51 -3.39 6.98
N GLU A 224 -1.92 -4.55 7.51
CA GLU A 224 -3.32 -4.99 7.60
C GLU A 224 -4.11 -4.36 8.76
N ASP A 225 -3.48 -3.54 9.59
CA ASP A 225 -4.01 -3.17 10.91
C ASP A 225 -5.05 -2.02 10.87
N ASP A 226 -5.30 -1.40 9.72
CA ASP A 226 -6.32 -0.34 9.56
C ASP A 226 -7.77 -0.90 9.40
N ASP A 227 -7.95 -2.22 9.38
CA ASP A 227 -9.27 -2.87 9.32
C ASP A 227 -9.96 -3.00 10.70
N GLU A 228 -9.35 -2.51 11.80
CA GLU A 228 -9.89 -2.59 13.18
C GLU A 228 -11.16 -1.74 13.42
N ASP A 229 -11.51 -0.79 12.55
CA ASP A 229 -12.60 0.17 12.82
C ASP A 229 -14.02 -0.35 12.45
N ASN A 230 -14.21 -1.67 12.26
CA ASN A 230 -15.51 -2.21 11.85
C ASN A 230 -15.97 -3.47 12.62
N HIS A 231 -15.46 -3.71 13.84
CA HIS A 231 -15.85 -4.84 14.68
C HIS A 231 -17.21 -4.72 15.39
N LEU A 232 -18.13 -3.86 14.90
CA LEU A 232 -19.50 -3.75 15.42
C LEU A 232 -20.58 -4.07 14.37
N ARG A 233 -20.33 -5.00 13.44
CA ARG A 233 -21.42 -5.58 12.63
C ARG A 233 -21.85 -6.93 13.19
N ASP A 234 -23.04 -6.88 13.78
CA ASP A 234 -24.05 -7.90 14.06
C ASP A 234 -23.71 -9.35 13.61
N GLU A 235 -23.68 -10.27 14.58
CA GLU A 235 -23.41 -11.71 14.42
C GLU A 235 -24.47 -12.47 13.60
N SER A 236 -25.53 -11.81 13.12
CA SER A 236 -26.69 -12.48 12.52
C SER A 236 -26.63 -12.71 10.99
N GLU A 237 -25.59 -12.30 10.28
CA GLU A 237 -25.50 -12.42 8.81
C GLU A 237 -24.27 -13.22 8.33
N MET A 238 -23.99 -14.36 8.96
CA MET A 238 -23.01 -15.33 8.46
C MET A 238 -23.67 -16.31 7.47
N VAL A 239 -24.20 -15.80 6.36
CA VAL A 239 -24.56 -16.66 5.21
C VAL A 239 -23.29 -16.91 4.41
N TYR A 240 -22.71 -18.09 4.60
CA TYR A 240 -21.54 -18.57 3.88
C TYR A 240 -21.84 -18.75 2.39
N ASN A 241 -21.63 -17.70 1.59
CA ASN A 241 -21.49 -17.83 0.15
C ASN A 241 -20.12 -18.46 -0.17
N PHE A 242 -20.14 -19.71 -0.62
CA PHE A 242 -18.97 -20.56 -0.91
C PHE A 242 -18.13 -20.07 -2.12
N ASP A 243 -18.55 -19.04 -2.84
CA ASP A 243 -17.90 -18.56 -4.09
C ASP A 243 -17.21 -17.18 -4.00
N SER A 244 -16.78 -16.73 -2.81
CA SER A 244 -16.08 -15.43 -2.72
C SER A 244 -14.64 -15.52 -3.27
N PRO A 245 -14.26 -14.72 -4.30
CA PRO A 245 -12.99 -14.86 -5.01
C PRO A 245 -11.84 -14.21 -4.22
N GLY A 246 -11.16 -15.00 -3.39
CA GLY A 246 -9.94 -14.56 -2.71
C GLY A 246 -10.18 -13.50 -1.62
N SER A 247 -9.17 -13.22 -0.80
CA SER A 247 -9.25 -12.04 0.07
C SER A 247 -9.21 -10.78 -0.80
N PRO A 248 -9.81 -9.65 -0.38
CA PRO A 248 -9.72 -8.37 -1.10
C PRO A 248 -8.28 -7.97 -1.49
N LYS A 249 -7.29 -8.38 -0.67
CA LYS A 249 -5.85 -8.19 -0.91
C LYS A 249 -5.28 -9.06 -2.03
N GLN A 250 -5.81 -10.27 -2.24
CA GLN A 250 -5.40 -11.13 -3.34
C GLN A 250 -5.90 -10.56 -4.69
N SER A 251 -7.12 -10.02 -4.75
CA SER A 251 -7.63 -9.41 -5.98
C SER A 251 -6.86 -8.13 -6.33
N SER A 252 -6.59 -7.27 -5.34
CA SER A 252 -5.83 -6.03 -5.56
C SER A 252 -4.38 -6.26 -5.95
N ILE A 253 -3.66 -7.23 -5.35
CA ILE A 253 -2.27 -7.53 -5.76
C ILE A 253 -2.19 -8.09 -7.19
N LEU A 254 -3.21 -8.86 -7.64
CA LEU A 254 -3.30 -9.36 -9.01
C LEU A 254 -3.62 -8.25 -10.02
N ASN A 255 -4.47 -7.28 -9.64
CA ASN A 255 -4.72 -6.11 -10.48
C ASN A 255 -3.46 -5.23 -10.57
N ALA A 256 -2.79 -5.00 -9.44
CA ALA A 256 -1.50 -4.29 -9.41
C ALA A 256 -0.44 -4.98 -10.26
N SER A 257 -0.40 -6.32 -10.29
CA SER A 257 0.56 -7.05 -11.13
C SER A 257 0.32 -6.85 -12.62
N LYS A 258 -0.94 -6.91 -13.06
CA LYS A 258 -1.31 -6.62 -14.46
C LYS A 258 -1.01 -5.17 -14.83
N LEU A 259 -1.30 -4.23 -13.93
CA LEU A 259 -0.99 -2.82 -14.12
C LEU A 259 0.52 -2.59 -14.29
N LEU A 260 1.34 -3.21 -13.44
CA LEU A 260 2.79 -3.11 -13.55
C LEU A 260 3.32 -3.73 -14.83
N ASP A 261 2.81 -4.90 -15.23
CA ASP A 261 3.27 -5.57 -16.46
C ASP A 261 2.90 -4.76 -17.72
N ASN A 262 1.73 -4.12 -17.74
CA ASN A 262 1.36 -3.18 -18.80
C ASN A 262 2.25 -1.93 -18.77
N CYS A 263 2.52 -1.38 -17.59
CA CYS A 263 3.45 -0.26 -17.42
C CYS A 263 4.87 -0.60 -17.90
N LEU A 264 5.36 -1.79 -17.55
CA LEU A 264 6.64 -2.32 -18.02
C LEU A 264 6.70 -2.39 -19.55
N ALA A 265 5.62 -2.84 -20.21
CA ALA A 265 5.57 -2.87 -21.67
C ALA A 265 5.66 -1.47 -22.30
N GLU A 266 5.03 -0.46 -21.69
CA GLU A 266 5.10 0.94 -22.15
C GLU A 266 6.47 1.56 -21.93
N VAL A 267 7.04 1.43 -20.72
CA VAL A 267 8.38 1.99 -20.44
C VAL A 267 9.49 1.24 -21.17
N ALA A 268 9.25 0.00 -21.61
CA ALA A 268 10.20 -0.77 -22.40
C ALA A 268 10.43 -0.20 -23.81
N LEU A 269 9.50 0.60 -24.32
CA LEU A 269 9.63 1.29 -25.60
C LEU A 269 10.62 2.46 -25.55
N ASP A 270 10.99 2.91 -24.35
CA ASP A 270 11.92 4.02 -24.15
C ASP A 270 13.38 3.57 -24.32
N SER A 271 14.04 4.09 -25.36
CA SER A 271 15.46 3.82 -25.64
C SER A 271 16.42 4.48 -24.65
N ASN A 272 15.97 5.49 -23.88
CA ASN A 272 16.77 6.15 -22.86
C ASN A 272 16.66 5.47 -21.49
N LEU A 273 15.77 4.49 -21.32
CA LEU A 273 15.61 3.78 -20.06
C LEU A 273 16.77 2.82 -19.81
N THR A 274 17.47 2.98 -18.68
CA THR A 274 18.59 2.07 -18.34
C THR A 274 18.09 0.66 -17.96
N PRO A 275 18.84 -0.40 -18.31
CA PRO A 275 18.51 -1.78 -17.90
C PRO A 275 18.35 -1.95 -16.39
N SER A 276 19.14 -1.22 -15.60
CA SER A 276 19.10 -1.28 -14.15
C SER A 276 17.75 -0.83 -13.56
N LYS A 277 17.18 0.27 -14.09
CA LYS A 277 15.87 0.79 -13.67
C LYS A 277 14.74 -0.13 -14.12
N PHE A 278 14.82 -0.63 -15.35
CA PHE A 278 13.85 -1.60 -15.87
C PHE A 278 13.83 -2.90 -15.03
N ALA A 279 15.01 -3.45 -14.72
CA ALA A 279 15.14 -4.64 -13.88
C ALA A 279 14.64 -4.42 -12.43
N ALA A 280 14.76 -3.21 -11.89
CA ALA A 280 14.23 -2.86 -10.57
C ALA A 280 12.69 -2.92 -10.56
N LEU A 281 12.03 -2.36 -11.58
CA LEU A 281 10.58 -2.44 -11.75
C LEU A 281 10.11 -3.89 -11.95
N ALA A 282 10.81 -4.67 -12.79
CA ALA A 282 10.47 -6.07 -13.05
C ALA A 282 10.44 -6.93 -11.76
N LYS A 283 11.36 -6.65 -10.82
CA LYS A 283 11.53 -7.38 -9.55
C LYS A 283 10.75 -6.81 -8.37
N LEU A 284 9.94 -5.78 -8.60
CA LEU A 284 9.27 -5.04 -7.53
C LEU A 284 8.22 -5.87 -6.79
N LEU A 285 7.50 -6.72 -7.52
CA LEU A 285 6.42 -7.54 -6.97
C LEU A 285 6.95 -8.87 -6.39
N PRO A 286 6.32 -9.39 -5.32
CA PRO A 286 6.65 -10.69 -4.78
C PRO A 286 6.23 -11.83 -5.72
N ASP A 287 6.86 -13.00 -5.60
CA ASP A 287 6.65 -14.13 -6.52
C ASP A 287 5.19 -14.58 -6.62
N HIS A 288 4.39 -14.45 -5.55
CA HIS A 288 2.98 -14.85 -5.53
C HIS A 288 2.05 -13.83 -6.19
N ALA A 289 2.52 -12.61 -6.51
CA ALA A 289 1.71 -11.59 -7.17
C ALA A 289 1.46 -11.93 -8.64
N ARG A 290 2.43 -12.59 -9.31
CA ARG A 290 2.29 -13.02 -10.70
C ARG A 290 1.93 -14.50 -10.75
N ILE A 291 0.68 -14.77 -11.12
CA ILE A 291 0.21 -16.13 -11.43
C ILE A 291 0.63 -16.53 -12.85
N VAL A 292 0.56 -15.58 -13.78
CA VAL A 292 0.95 -15.73 -15.18
C VAL A 292 1.99 -14.66 -15.50
N ASN A 293 3.09 -15.05 -16.15
CA ASN A 293 4.24 -14.17 -16.43
C ASN A 293 4.28 -13.61 -17.86
N ASP A 294 3.26 -13.87 -18.68
CA ASP A 294 3.23 -13.47 -20.09
C ASP A 294 3.41 -11.96 -20.28
N GLY A 295 2.80 -11.14 -19.42
CA GLY A 295 2.92 -9.69 -19.45
C GLY A 295 4.36 -9.23 -19.20
N LEU A 296 4.99 -9.77 -18.16
CA LEU A 296 6.39 -9.53 -17.85
C LEU A 296 7.32 -10.02 -18.97
N TYR A 297 7.08 -11.21 -19.51
CA TYR A 297 7.82 -11.76 -20.63
C TYR A 297 7.76 -10.84 -21.85
N ARG A 298 6.56 -10.40 -22.23
CA ARG A 298 6.35 -9.45 -23.33
C ARG A 298 7.12 -8.15 -23.10
N ALA A 299 7.06 -7.59 -21.90
CA ALA A 299 7.77 -6.35 -21.59
C ALA A 299 9.30 -6.52 -21.67
N VAL A 300 9.84 -7.62 -21.13
CA VAL A 300 11.27 -7.94 -21.26
C VAL A 300 11.64 -8.10 -22.73
N ASP A 301 10.84 -8.82 -23.51
CA ASP A 301 11.09 -9.01 -24.93
C ASP A 301 11.12 -7.71 -25.72
N ILE A 302 10.17 -6.80 -25.47
CA ILE A 302 10.16 -5.45 -26.06
C ILE A 302 11.43 -4.69 -25.67
N PHE A 303 11.81 -4.73 -24.38
CA PHE A 303 13.01 -4.04 -23.90
C PHE A 303 14.27 -4.56 -24.60
N LEU A 304 14.44 -5.89 -24.73
CA LEU A 304 15.56 -6.49 -25.45
C LEU A 304 15.58 -6.09 -26.94
N LYS A 305 14.41 -5.88 -27.55
CA LYS A 305 14.30 -5.39 -28.93
C LYS A 305 14.85 -3.97 -29.09
N VAL A 306 14.49 -3.09 -28.16
CA VAL A 306 14.82 -1.66 -28.19
C VAL A 306 16.27 -1.41 -27.75
N HIS A 307 16.85 -2.31 -26.94
CA HIS A 307 18.18 -2.16 -26.33
C HIS A 307 19.16 -3.27 -26.79
N PRO A 308 19.55 -3.33 -28.09
CA PRO A 308 20.41 -4.41 -28.60
C PRO A 308 21.85 -4.37 -28.08
N ASN A 309 22.34 -3.21 -27.62
CA ASN A 309 23.73 -3.00 -27.20
C ASN A 309 23.94 -3.12 -25.67
N MET A 310 23.08 -3.88 -24.99
CA MET A 310 23.17 -4.08 -23.54
C MET A 310 24.29 -5.07 -23.18
N LYS A 311 24.89 -4.90 -21.99
CA LYS A 311 25.89 -5.83 -21.47
C LYS A 311 25.29 -7.22 -21.21
N ASP A 312 26.01 -8.29 -21.55
CA ASP A 312 25.56 -9.68 -21.34
C ASP A 312 25.11 -9.96 -19.90
N SER A 313 25.78 -9.38 -18.91
CA SER A 313 25.41 -9.54 -17.49
C SER A 313 24.06 -8.91 -17.16
N GLU A 314 23.70 -7.77 -17.76
CA GLU A 314 22.41 -7.10 -17.57
C GLU A 314 21.32 -7.82 -18.36
N HIS A 315 21.65 -8.23 -19.58
CA HIS A 315 20.82 -9.08 -20.43
C HIS A 315 20.38 -10.35 -19.73
N TYR A 316 21.34 -11.09 -19.17
CA TYR A 316 21.06 -12.31 -18.41
C TYR A 316 20.24 -12.03 -17.15
N ARG A 317 20.59 -10.98 -16.40
CA ARG A 317 19.86 -10.60 -15.18
C ARG A 317 18.40 -10.26 -15.44
N LEU A 318 18.10 -9.67 -16.60
CA LEU A 318 16.75 -9.32 -16.99
C LEU A 318 15.97 -10.56 -17.42
N CYS A 319 16.54 -11.42 -18.27
CA CYS A 319 15.88 -12.65 -18.68
C CYS A 319 15.56 -13.54 -17.47
N LYS A 320 16.46 -13.59 -16.47
CA LYS A 320 16.28 -14.34 -15.23
C LYS A 320 15.08 -13.87 -14.37
N THR A 321 14.50 -12.69 -14.62
CA THR A 321 13.29 -12.26 -13.88
C THR A 321 12.03 -12.99 -14.32
N ILE A 322 12.06 -13.62 -15.50
CA ILE A 322 10.94 -14.39 -16.03
C ILE A 322 10.98 -15.78 -15.39
N ASP A 323 9.92 -16.14 -14.67
CA ASP A 323 9.70 -17.51 -14.23
C ASP A 323 8.94 -18.27 -15.33
N CYS A 324 9.67 -19.15 -16.03
CA CYS A 324 9.19 -19.96 -17.16
C CYS A 324 8.08 -20.94 -16.77
N GLN A 325 7.98 -21.35 -15.50
CA GLN A 325 6.94 -22.27 -15.06
C GLN A 325 5.55 -21.61 -15.13
N LYS A 326 5.51 -20.27 -15.06
CA LYS A 326 4.29 -19.45 -15.05
C LYS A 326 3.95 -18.84 -16.41
N LEU A 327 4.60 -19.28 -17.48
CA LEU A 327 4.28 -18.85 -18.84
C LEU A 327 3.13 -19.70 -19.40
N SER A 328 2.25 -19.06 -20.17
CA SER A 328 1.25 -19.75 -20.97
C SER A 328 1.88 -20.57 -22.10
N GLN A 329 1.08 -21.41 -22.74
CA GLN A 329 1.52 -22.22 -23.87
C GLN A 329 1.98 -21.35 -25.05
N GLU A 330 1.24 -20.29 -25.30
CA GLU A 330 1.51 -19.32 -26.35
C GLU A 330 2.81 -18.57 -26.07
N ALA A 331 3.00 -18.09 -24.83
CA ALA A 331 4.20 -17.37 -24.42
C ALA A 331 5.44 -18.27 -24.44
N CYS A 332 5.34 -19.52 -23.99
CA CYS A 332 6.42 -20.49 -24.09
C CYS A 332 6.79 -20.82 -25.53
N SER A 333 5.81 -21.00 -26.41
CA SER A 333 6.06 -21.29 -27.83
C SER A 333 6.83 -20.15 -28.50
N HIS A 334 6.42 -18.91 -28.21
CA HIS A 334 7.15 -17.72 -28.67
C HIS A 334 8.55 -17.64 -28.05
N ALA A 335 8.69 -17.89 -26.74
CA ALA A 335 9.97 -17.86 -26.05
C ALA A 335 10.96 -18.93 -26.54
N ALA A 336 10.49 -20.11 -26.91
CA ALA A 336 11.33 -21.17 -27.47
C ALA A 336 11.94 -20.81 -28.84
N GLN A 337 11.27 -19.93 -29.60
CA GLN A 337 11.72 -19.46 -30.92
C GLN A 337 12.46 -18.12 -30.85
N ASN A 338 12.54 -17.50 -29.68
CA ASN A 338 13.07 -16.15 -29.55
C ASN A 338 14.61 -16.15 -29.38
N GLU A 339 15.30 -15.80 -30.46
CA GLU A 339 16.77 -15.74 -30.51
C GLU A 339 17.40 -14.69 -29.58
N ARG A 340 16.60 -13.72 -29.09
CA ARG A 340 17.08 -12.71 -28.12
C ARG A 340 17.22 -13.27 -26.72
N LEU A 341 16.64 -14.43 -26.40
CA LEU A 341 16.78 -15.03 -25.08
C LEU A 341 18.09 -15.82 -24.95
N PRO A 342 18.74 -15.81 -23.76
CA PRO A 342 19.87 -16.69 -23.51
C PRO A 342 19.48 -18.16 -23.69
N VAL A 343 20.38 -18.98 -24.24
CA VAL A 343 20.17 -20.43 -24.47
C VAL A 343 19.67 -21.15 -23.20
N GLN A 344 20.18 -20.77 -22.03
CA GLN A 344 19.76 -21.33 -20.74
C GLN A 344 18.26 -21.13 -20.47
N MET A 345 17.71 -19.99 -20.88
CA MET A 345 16.29 -19.67 -20.74
C MET A 345 15.46 -20.48 -21.73
N ALA A 346 15.90 -20.60 -22.99
CA ALA A 346 15.24 -21.42 -24.00
C ALA A 346 15.14 -22.89 -23.57
N VAL A 347 16.21 -23.45 -22.99
CA VAL A 347 16.20 -24.81 -22.42
C VAL A 347 15.20 -24.95 -21.27
N GLN A 348 15.12 -23.95 -20.38
CA GLN A 348 14.13 -23.96 -19.29
C GLN A 348 12.69 -23.92 -19.80
N VAL A 349 12.40 -23.06 -20.78
CA VAL A 349 11.08 -22.99 -21.43
C VAL A 349 10.71 -24.35 -22.03
N LEU A 350 11.59 -24.94 -22.85
CA LEU A 350 11.36 -26.25 -23.48
C LEU A 350 11.15 -27.37 -22.45
N TYR A 351 11.89 -27.34 -21.34
CA TYR A 351 11.74 -28.31 -20.26
C TYR A 351 10.35 -28.24 -19.60
N PHE A 352 9.86 -27.03 -19.28
CA PHE A 352 8.53 -26.88 -18.69
C PHE A 352 7.41 -27.21 -19.68
N GLU A 353 7.59 -26.90 -20.97
CA GLU A 353 6.70 -27.37 -22.05
C GLU A 353 6.61 -28.90 -22.09
N GLN A 354 7.75 -29.59 -22.04
CA GLN A 354 7.80 -31.05 -22.05
C GLN A 354 7.08 -31.66 -20.84
N ILE A 355 7.27 -31.09 -19.64
CA ILE A 355 6.53 -31.51 -18.43
C ILE A 355 5.04 -31.32 -18.61
N ARG A 356 4.61 -30.17 -19.14
CA ARG A 356 3.18 -29.86 -19.32
C ARG A 356 2.53 -30.81 -20.31
N LEU A 357 3.19 -31.11 -21.43
CA LEU A 357 2.74 -32.10 -22.41
C LEU A 357 2.64 -33.50 -21.80
N ARG A 358 3.68 -33.94 -21.08
CA ARG A 358 3.67 -35.23 -20.36
C ARG A 358 2.51 -35.32 -19.38
N ASN A 359 2.23 -34.26 -18.63
CA ASN A 359 1.13 -34.23 -17.67
C ASN A 359 -0.24 -34.26 -18.36
N ALA A 360 -0.40 -33.56 -19.51
CA ALA A 360 -1.61 -33.63 -20.30
C ALA A 360 -1.85 -35.03 -20.89
N MET A 361 -0.77 -35.71 -21.32
CA MET A 361 -0.83 -37.09 -21.82
C MET A 361 -1.15 -38.10 -20.71
N ASN A 362 -0.60 -37.91 -19.51
CA ASN A 362 -0.81 -38.82 -18.37
C ASN A 362 -2.13 -38.56 -17.60
N GLY A 363 -2.65 -37.33 -17.62
CA GLY A 363 -3.90 -36.93 -16.96
C GLY A 363 -5.17 -37.43 -17.66
N GLY A 364 -5.06 -37.96 -18.88
CA GLY A 364 -6.14 -38.60 -19.63
C GLY A 364 -6.10 -40.13 -19.64
N HIS A 365 -5.17 -40.77 -18.92
CA HIS A 365 -4.90 -42.20 -19.12
C HIS A 365 -5.00 -43.03 -17.83
N ASN A 366 -6.24 -43.13 -17.34
CA ASN A 366 -6.71 -44.35 -16.68
C ASN A 366 -7.70 -45.06 -17.60
N GLN A 367 -7.24 -45.56 -18.76
CA GLN A 367 -7.68 -46.80 -19.40
C GLN A 367 -7.10 -46.95 -20.82
N LEU A 368 -6.42 -48.08 -21.01
CA LEU A 368 -6.20 -48.83 -22.25
C LEU A 368 -4.96 -48.52 -23.12
N PHE A 369 -3.98 -49.42 -22.95
CA PHE A 369 -3.10 -50.02 -23.96
C PHE A 369 -2.01 -49.17 -24.64
N PHE A 370 -0.76 -49.32 -24.19
CA PHE A 370 0.26 -50.10 -24.95
C PHE A 370 1.46 -50.47 -24.05
N GLY A 371 1.97 -51.70 -24.23
CA GLY A 371 2.96 -52.33 -23.37
C GLY A 371 4.42 -51.99 -23.69
N SER A 372 5.24 -51.98 -22.64
CA SER A 372 6.63 -52.47 -22.56
C SER A 372 7.04 -52.41 -21.08
N VAL A 373 6.82 -53.48 -20.30
CA VAL A 373 7.77 -54.55 -19.93
C VAL A 373 9.06 -54.03 -19.25
N ASN A 374 9.15 -54.43 -17.97
CA ASN A 374 10.32 -54.62 -17.11
C ASN A 374 10.96 -53.43 -16.36
N GLY A 375 10.56 -53.35 -15.09
CA GLY A 375 11.30 -52.75 -13.98
C GLY A 375 10.60 -53.07 -12.66
N GLN A 376 10.66 -54.34 -12.23
CA GLN A 376 10.14 -54.80 -10.94
C GLN A 376 10.81 -54.03 -9.78
N PHE A 377 10.04 -53.41 -8.89
CA PHE A 377 10.23 -53.44 -7.43
C PHE A 377 8.89 -53.06 -6.74
N PRO A 378 8.60 -53.62 -5.55
CA PRO A 378 7.25 -53.93 -5.14
C PRO A 378 6.47 -52.75 -4.55
N GLN A 379 5.18 -52.76 -4.87
CA GLN A 379 4.11 -52.06 -4.18
C GLN A 379 4.22 -52.25 -2.66
N ARG A 380 4.44 -51.14 -1.94
CA ARG A 380 4.00 -51.02 -0.55
C ARG A 380 2.80 -50.08 -0.56
N SER A 381 1.62 -50.67 -0.59
CA SER A 381 0.39 -49.96 -0.27
C SER A 381 0.46 -49.49 1.17
N GLY A 382 0.62 -48.17 1.35
CA GLY A 382 0.41 -47.46 2.60
C GLY A 382 -0.53 -46.30 2.29
N SER A 383 -1.76 -46.41 2.78
CA SER A 383 -2.83 -45.42 2.64
C SER A 383 -2.33 -44.00 2.93
N GLY A 384 -2.58 -43.07 2.00
CA GLY A 384 -2.29 -41.66 2.20
C GLY A 384 -2.51 -40.87 0.91
N ALA A 385 -3.70 -40.26 0.82
CA ALA A 385 -4.11 -39.18 -0.09
C ALA A 385 -3.32 -39.07 -1.41
N GLY A 386 -3.98 -39.47 -2.52
CA GLY A 386 -3.49 -39.19 -3.86
C GLY A 386 -3.16 -37.72 -4.02
N SER A 387 -1.87 -37.45 -4.21
CA SER A 387 -1.29 -36.15 -4.55
C SER A 387 -1.77 -35.74 -5.95
N GLY A 388 -3.01 -35.29 -6.05
CA GLY A 388 -3.43 -34.39 -7.11
C GLY A 388 -2.64 -33.09 -6.98
N CYS A 389 -2.30 -32.47 -8.11
CA CYS A 389 -1.68 -31.15 -8.17
C CYS A 389 -2.43 -30.16 -7.27
N ILE A 390 -1.85 -29.85 -6.10
CA ILE A 390 -2.35 -28.80 -5.22
C ILE A 390 -2.13 -27.48 -5.98
N SER A 391 -3.21 -26.86 -6.45
CA SER A 391 -3.14 -25.53 -7.04
C SER A 391 -2.53 -24.56 -6.01
N PRO A 392 -1.75 -23.54 -6.40
CA PRO A 392 -1.30 -22.50 -5.47
C PRO A 392 -2.44 -21.90 -4.62
N ARG A 393 -3.68 -21.92 -5.15
CA ARG A 393 -4.91 -21.55 -4.44
C ARG A 393 -5.25 -22.49 -3.29
N ASP A 394 -5.07 -23.79 -3.47
CA ASP A 394 -5.37 -24.83 -2.49
C ASP A 394 -4.31 -24.88 -1.38
N ASN A 395 -3.04 -24.63 -1.73
CA ASN A 395 -1.97 -24.51 -0.74
C ASN A 395 -2.20 -23.30 0.18
N TYR A 396 -2.58 -22.16 -0.40
CA TYR A 396 -2.90 -20.96 0.38
C TYR A 396 -4.18 -21.12 1.22
N ALA A 397 -5.19 -21.85 0.72
CA ALA A 397 -6.36 -22.22 1.49
C ALA A 397 -6.02 -23.14 2.68
N SER A 398 -5.11 -24.11 2.48
CA SER A 398 -4.61 -25.00 3.53
C SER A 398 -3.85 -24.23 4.61
N VAL A 399 -2.90 -23.38 4.21
CA VAL A 399 -2.11 -22.53 5.14
C VAL A 399 -3.03 -21.59 5.94
N ARG A 400 -4.07 -21.01 5.32
CA ARG A 400 -5.05 -20.20 6.08
C ARG A 400 -5.84 -21.02 7.10
N ARG A 401 -6.20 -22.26 6.77
CA ARG A 401 -6.92 -23.14 7.69
C ARG A 401 -6.05 -23.47 8.89
N GLU A 402 -4.80 -23.82 8.66
CA GLU A 402 -3.81 -24.08 9.71
C GLU A 402 -3.54 -22.83 10.55
N ASN A 403 -3.42 -21.64 9.94
CA ASN A 403 -3.21 -20.39 10.69
C ASN A 403 -4.40 -20.05 11.59
N ARG A 404 -5.63 -20.32 11.14
CA ARG A 404 -6.84 -20.18 11.96
C ARG A 404 -6.88 -21.20 13.10
N GLU A 405 -6.52 -22.45 12.82
CA GLU A 405 -6.44 -23.51 13.82
C GLU A 405 -5.40 -23.20 14.90
N LEU A 406 -4.21 -22.73 14.50
CA LEU A 406 -3.16 -22.27 15.41
C LEU A 406 -3.61 -21.06 16.24
N LYS A 407 -4.36 -20.11 15.67
CA LYS A 407 -4.95 -18.99 16.45
C LYS A 407 -5.94 -19.48 17.50
N LEU A 408 -6.79 -20.45 17.15
CA LEU A 408 -7.72 -21.08 18.09
C LEU A 408 -6.98 -21.89 19.17
N GLU A 409 -5.90 -22.58 18.80
CA GLU A 409 -5.01 -23.30 19.72
C GLU A 409 -4.37 -22.32 20.70
N VAL A 410 -3.83 -21.20 20.22
CA VAL A 410 -3.24 -20.15 21.07
C VAL A 410 -4.27 -19.55 22.01
N ALA A 411 -5.50 -19.30 21.56
CA ALA A 411 -6.58 -18.84 22.42
C ALA A 411 -6.91 -19.87 23.52
N ARG A 412 -7.00 -21.16 23.17
CA ARG A 412 -7.18 -22.26 24.12
C ARG A 412 -6.01 -22.38 25.10
N MET A 413 -4.78 -22.23 24.64
CA MET A 413 -3.58 -22.24 25.49
C MET A 413 -3.57 -21.06 26.46
N ARG A 414 -3.94 -19.85 26.02
CA ARG A 414 -4.09 -18.68 26.88
C ARG A 414 -5.15 -18.88 27.95
N MET A 415 -6.29 -19.48 27.61
CA MET A 415 -7.34 -19.82 28.58
C MET A 415 -6.87 -20.88 29.61
N ARG A 416 -6.13 -21.90 29.16
CA ARG A 416 -5.55 -22.89 30.08
C ARG A 416 -4.50 -22.27 30.99
N LEU A 417 -3.68 -21.35 30.48
CA LEU A 417 -2.69 -20.64 31.27
C LEU A 417 -3.34 -19.78 32.35
N THR A 418 -4.40 -19.02 32.02
CA THR A 418 -5.11 -18.19 33.02
C THR A 418 -5.83 -19.04 34.07
N ASN A 419 -6.36 -20.21 33.70
CA ASN A 419 -6.92 -21.15 34.68
C ASN A 419 -5.84 -21.73 35.59
N LEU A 420 -4.68 -22.13 35.05
CA LEU A 420 -3.54 -22.61 35.85
C LEU A 420 -2.99 -21.52 36.78
N GLU A 421 -2.97 -20.26 36.34
CA GLU A 421 -2.59 -19.13 37.20
C GLU A 421 -3.58 -18.92 38.34
N LYS A 422 -4.89 -19.05 38.09
CA LYS A 422 -5.93 -19.00 39.14
C LYS A 422 -5.81 -20.17 40.12
N ASP A 423 -5.53 -21.37 39.63
CA ASP A 423 -5.32 -22.56 40.47
C ASP A 423 -4.06 -22.42 41.33
N HIS A 424 -2.99 -21.86 40.77
CA HIS A 424 -1.75 -21.58 41.51
C HIS A 424 -1.95 -20.52 42.60
N VAL A 425 -2.74 -19.48 42.33
CA VAL A 425 -3.14 -18.48 43.35
C VAL A 425 -4.01 -19.11 44.42
N SER A 426 -4.97 -19.95 44.04
CA SER A 426 -5.88 -20.64 44.96
C SER A 426 -5.12 -21.64 45.84
N MET A 427 -4.18 -22.40 45.29
CA MET A 427 -3.31 -23.33 46.03
C MET A 427 -2.39 -22.58 47.01
N LYS A 428 -1.82 -21.43 46.62
CA LYS A 428 -1.07 -20.57 47.55
C LYS A 428 -1.92 -20.06 48.70
N GLN A 429 -3.20 -19.78 48.45
CA GLN A 429 -4.14 -19.32 49.46
C GLN A 429 -4.58 -20.46 50.39
N GLU A 430 -4.81 -21.66 49.84
CA GLU A 430 -5.16 -22.85 50.62
C GLU A 430 -4.00 -23.35 51.50
N LEU A 431 -2.75 -23.25 51.02
CA LEU A 431 -1.55 -23.51 51.82
C LEU A 431 -1.33 -22.49 52.95
N ARG A 432 -1.82 -21.25 52.81
CA ARG A 432 -1.85 -20.27 53.91
C ARG A 432 -2.95 -20.55 54.92
N VAL A 433 -4.08 -21.11 54.48
CA VAL A 433 -5.26 -21.38 55.33
C VAL A 433 -5.13 -22.71 56.09
N LYS A 434 -4.57 -23.76 55.49
CA LYS A 434 -4.32 -25.07 56.14
C LYS A 434 -2.97 -25.12 56.87
N SER A 435 -2.70 -24.17 57.77
CA SER A 435 -1.63 -24.37 58.76
C SER A 435 -2.11 -25.31 59.88
N HIS A 436 -1.95 -26.62 59.66
CA HIS A 436 -2.25 -27.65 60.67
C HIS A 436 -1.28 -27.58 61.88
N PRO A 437 -1.68 -28.04 63.08
CA PRO A 437 -0.98 -27.77 64.36
C PRO A 437 0.40 -28.43 64.51
N ALA A 438 0.83 -29.24 63.54
CA ALA A 438 2.11 -29.96 63.57
C ALA A 438 3.33 -29.03 63.51
N ASN A 439 3.18 -27.78 63.05
CA ASN A 439 4.26 -26.79 63.06
C ASN A 439 4.64 -26.29 64.48
N LYS A 440 3.89 -26.65 65.53
CA LYS A 440 4.29 -26.37 66.92
C LYS A 440 5.34 -27.37 67.45
N LEU A 441 5.40 -28.60 66.93
CA LEU A 441 6.37 -29.62 67.38
C LEU A 441 7.78 -29.39 66.83
N PHE A 442 7.93 -28.89 65.60
CA PHE A 442 9.26 -28.60 65.03
C PHE A 442 9.94 -27.35 65.58
N ARG A 443 9.19 -26.47 66.27
CA ARG A 443 9.76 -25.25 66.90
C ARG A 443 10.41 -25.50 68.27
N SER A 444 10.09 -26.60 68.95
CA SER A 444 10.71 -26.94 70.25
C SER A 444 12.03 -27.69 70.10
N PHE A 445 12.23 -28.44 69.01
CA PHE A 445 13.49 -29.15 68.74
C PHE A 445 14.64 -28.22 68.32
N THR A 446 14.36 -27.16 67.56
CA THR A 446 15.39 -26.23 67.05
C THR A 446 15.96 -25.29 68.13
N LYS A 447 15.24 -25.07 69.23
CA LYS A 447 15.74 -24.27 70.37
C LYS A 447 16.72 -25.02 71.27
N LYS A 448 16.65 -26.35 71.34
CA LYS A 448 17.62 -27.17 72.10
C LYS A 448 18.91 -27.43 71.31
N LEU A 449 18.85 -27.50 69.98
CA LEU A 449 20.02 -27.72 69.10
C LEU A 449 20.95 -26.49 69.02
N ARG A 450 20.41 -25.28 69.16
CA ARG A 450 21.22 -24.04 69.18
C ARG A 450 22.12 -23.90 70.41
N LYS A 451 21.83 -24.61 71.51
CA LYS A 451 22.69 -24.61 72.72
C LYS A 451 23.89 -25.56 72.60
N LEU A 452 23.89 -26.51 71.67
CA LEU A 452 25.03 -27.42 71.43
C LEU A 452 26.07 -26.82 70.47
N ASN A 453 25.67 -25.92 69.57
CA ASN A 453 26.59 -25.26 68.63
C ASN A 453 27.43 -24.11 69.23
N ALA A 454 27.24 -23.75 70.50
CA ALA A 454 28.03 -22.72 71.18
C ALA A 454 29.27 -23.28 71.92
N LEU A 455 29.45 -24.62 71.95
CA LEU A 455 30.54 -25.30 72.68
C LEU A 455 31.66 -25.84 71.77
N PHE A 456 31.51 -25.80 70.46
CA PHE A 456 32.58 -26.15 69.51
C PHE A 456 32.89 -24.94 68.64
N GLY A 457 33.92 -24.19 69.07
CA GLY A 457 34.51 -23.13 68.27
C GLY A 457 35.43 -23.67 67.16
N ILE A 458 35.97 -22.68 66.43
CA ILE A 458 37.21 -22.68 65.63
C ILE A 458 36.97 -22.46 64.12
N LYS A 459 37.30 -21.22 63.71
CA LYS A 459 38.17 -20.75 62.61
C LYS A 459 37.98 -21.37 61.20
N ASP A 460 38.15 -20.65 60.09
CA ASP A 460 38.62 -19.30 59.80
C ASP A 460 38.31 -19.01 58.31
N MET A 461 38.54 -17.77 57.93
CA MET A 461 38.75 -17.21 56.57
C MET A 461 37.59 -16.46 55.90
N LYS A 462 38.01 -15.30 55.38
CA LYS A 462 37.31 -14.03 55.15
C LYS A 462 36.97 -13.85 53.66
N PRO A 463 35.95 -13.04 53.30
CA PRO A 463 35.53 -12.81 51.91
C PRO A 463 36.17 -11.56 51.28
N ILE A 464 36.29 -11.57 49.95
CA ILE A 464 36.47 -10.43 49.04
C ILE A 464 35.48 -10.68 47.91
N GLY A 465 34.58 -9.81 47.47
CA GLY A 465 34.29 -8.42 47.80
C GLY A 465 33.61 -7.77 46.59
N GLY A 466 32.37 -7.28 46.74
CA GLY A 466 31.70 -6.27 45.87
C GLY A 466 31.24 -6.74 44.48
N LYS A 467 30.16 -6.20 43.88
CA LYS A 467 29.21 -5.15 44.26
C LYS A 467 28.01 -5.27 43.29
N ALA A 468 26.81 -5.00 43.80
CA ALA A 468 25.56 -4.94 43.04
C ALA A 468 25.49 -3.71 42.11
N ASN A 469 24.62 -3.79 41.09
CA ASN A 469 23.66 -2.77 40.60
C ASN A 469 23.11 -3.26 39.23
N SER A 470 21.83 -3.61 39.12
CA SER A 470 20.63 -2.78 38.90
C SER A 470 20.23 -2.71 37.40
N GLU A 471 19.03 -3.20 37.12
CA GLU A 471 18.10 -2.83 36.03
C GLU A 471 18.64 -2.68 34.59
N THR A 472 18.27 -3.59 33.69
CA THR A 472 17.89 -3.20 32.31
C THR A 472 17.12 -4.30 31.55
N TRP A 473 16.02 -3.85 30.94
CA TRP A 473 15.36 -4.28 29.71
C TRP A 473 15.67 -5.65 29.08
N ILE A 474 14.61 -6.45 28.90
CA ILE A 474 14.61 -7.65 28.06
C ILE A 474 14.39 -7.21 26.60
N LEU A 475 15.50 -7.15 25.84
CA LEU A 475 15.53 -7.04 24.38
C LEU A 475 15.29 -8.42 23.76
N PHE A 476 14.30 -8.52 22.86
CA PHE A 476 14.10 -9.69 22.00
C PHE A 476 15.29 -9.90 21.06
N GLN A 477 16.11 -10.93 21.31
CA GLN A 477 17.18 -11.34 20.39
C GLN A 477 16.66 -12.28 19.29
N LYS A 478 16.68 -11.73 18.08
CA LYS A 478 16.56 -12.37 16.77
C LYS A 478 17.68 -13.42 16.59
N ARG A 479 17.35 -14.71 16.62
CA ARG A 479 18.32 -15.80 16.37
C ARG A 479 18.40 -16.12 14.88
N ARG A 480 19.41 -15.56 14.20
CA ARG A 480 19.96 -16.11 12.95
C ARG A 480 20.49 -17.52 13.26
N ARG A 481 20.19 -18.51 12.41
CA ARG A 481 20.99 -19.72 12.29
C ARG A 481 21.58 -19.79 10.89
N HIS A 482 22.90 -19.86 10.87
CA HIS A 482 23.74 -20.17 9.73
C HIS A 482 23.64 -21.67 9.40
N SER A 483 23.71 -21.95 8.10
CA SER A 483 24.58 -22.91 7.42
C SER A 483 25.01 -24.18 8.17
N VAL A 484 24.69 -25.33 7.58
CA VAL A 484 25.59 -26.49 7.48
C VAL A 484 25.38 -27.15 6.12
N SER A 485 26.50 -27.45 5.47
CA SER A 485 26.85 -28.28 4.31
C SER A 485 25.77 -28.90 3.43
#